data_AF-A0A2V8A5U1-F1
#
_entry.id   AF-A0A2V8A5U1-F1
#
_cell.length_a   1.000
_cell.length_b   1.000
_cell.length_c   1.000
_cell.angle_alpha   90.00
_cell.angle_beta   90.00
_cell.angle_gamma   90.00
#
_symmetry.space_group_name_H-M   'P 1'
#
loop_
_entity.id
_entity.type
_entity.pdbx_description
1 polymer ?
#
loop_
_entity_poly.entity_id
_entity_poly.type
_entity_poly.pdbx_seq_one_letter_code
_entity_poly.pdbx_strand_id
1 'polypeptide(L)'
;MVIINESFAKQFLKDGDPLAERLIIGKSFMREFASEQPRQIVGVASDVRDGGLNRDPQPAMYVPQAQIPDAANALNVRLTPIAWVVRTRMSPYAASATVQEQLRQVTGLPVSDVRSMEDVVSRSVSRQQFNMLLMTVFASSALLLAAIGIYGLMAYSVEQRTQEIGIRLALGANTGDVRRMVIRQGMRLAVVGLVIGLASSFGLARVIANLLFGVTPRDPLVFTAAPLLLAAVAFIGVYLPARRAVRVDPVIALRAE
;
A
#
# COMPACT_ATOMS: atom_id res chain seq x y z
N MET A 1 -4.99 38.83 -10.83
CA MET A 1 -5.43 38.17 -9.58
C MET A 1 -4.98 36.71 -9.60
N VAL A 2 -4.85 36.10 -8.42
CA VAL A 2 -4.44 34.70 -8.27
C VAL A 2 -5.08 34.10 -7.02
N ILE A 3 -5.42 32.82 -7.06
CA ILE A 3 -5.85 32.04 -5.89
C ILE A 3 -4.71 31.09 -5.56
N ILE A 4 -4.39 30.90 -4.29
CA ILE A 4 -3.36 29.95 -3.84
C ILE A 4 -4.00 28.84 -3.01
N ASN A 5 -3.31 27.73 -2.78
CA ASN A 5 -3.75 26.75 -1.80
C ASN A 5 -3.16 26.99 -0.39
N GLU A 6 -3.69 26.29 0.61
CA GLU A 6 -3.22 26.36 1.98
C GLU A 6 -1.73 26.02 2.13
N SER A 7 -1.24 24.99 1.41
CA SER A 7 0.17 24.59 1.45
C SER A 7 1.09 25.69 0.91
N PHE A 8 0.69 26.41 -0.13
CA PHE A 8 1.43 27.58 -0.62
C PHE A 8 1.48 28.69 0.42
N ALA A 9 0.33 29.02 1.04
CA ALA A 9 0.27 30.04 2.08
C ALA A 9 1.20 29.69 3.24
N LYS A 10 1.10 28.46 3.78
CA LYS A 10 1.95 27.99 4.89
C LYS A 10 3.45 28.03 4.57
N GLN A 11 3.83 27.68 3.34
CA GLN A 11 5.22 27.57 2.95
C GLN A 11 5.88 28.92 2.65
N PHE A 12 5.17 29.81 1.93
CA PHE A 12 5.74 31.04 1.39
C PHE A 12 5.27 32.31 2.09
N LEU A 13 4.09 32.29 2.71
CA LEU A 13 3.45 33.44 3.35
C LEU A 13 3.27 33.14 4.85
N LYS A 14 4.37 33.16 5.61
CA LYS A 14 4.32 32.91 7.08
C LYS A 14 3.46 33.97 7.78
N ASP A 15 2.57 33.53 8.67
CA ASP A 15 1.69 34.25 9.65
C ASP A 15 1.05 35.61 9.27
N GLY A 16 1.23 36.11 8.04
CA GLY A 16 0.60 37.32 7.51
C GLY A 16 -0.72 37.04 6.80
N ASP A 17 -1.51 38.09 6.58
CA ASP A 17 -2.74 37.99 5.78
C ASP A 17 -2.37 37.73 4.30
N PRO A 18 -2.66 36.53 3.75
CA PRO A 18 -2.30 36.21 2.38
C PRO A 18 -3.02 37.09 1.35
N LEU A 19 -4.14 37.73 1.69
CA LEU A 19 -4.91 38.57 0.76
C LEU A 19 -4.29 39.96 0.56
N ALA A 20 -3.43 40.39 1.48
CA ALA A 20 -2.69 41.66 1.39
C ALA A 20 -1.47 41.55 0.45
N GLU A 21 -1.06 40.34 0.11
CA GLU A 21 0.16 40.05 -0.62
C GLU A 21 -0.03 40.04 -2.15
N ARG A 22 1.07 40.30 -2.87
CA ARG A 22 1.10 40.29 -4.34
C ARG A 22 2.19 39.37 -4.85
N LEU A 23 1.87 38.58 -5.88
CA LEU A 23 2.78 37.61 -6.48
C LEU A 23 3.20 38.07 -7.88
N ILE A 24 4.47 37.85 -8.21
CA ILE A 24 5.01 37.98 -9.57
C ILE A 24 5.36 36.59 -10.06
N ILE A 25 4.77 36.16 -11.17
CA ILE A 25 4.90 34.80 -11.69
C ILE A 25 5.93 34.79 -12.83
N GLY A 26 6.98 33.98 -12.72
CA GLY A 26 7.83 33.59 -13.84
C GLY A 26 8.62 34.70 -14.54
N LYS A 27 8.54 35.97 -14.11
CA LYS A 27 9.12 37.14 -14.79
C LYS A 27 10.62 37.04 -15.05
N SER A 28 11.36 36.42 -14.13
CA SER A 28 12.81 36.21 -14.22
C SER A 28 13.20 34.84 -14.81
N PHE A 29 12.23 33.95 -15.03
CA PHE A 29 12.47 32.55 -15.38
C PHE A 29 11.98 32.17 -16.77
N MET A 30 10.96 32.86 -17.29
CA MET A 30 10.36 32.62 -18.61
C MET A 30 10.26 33.94 -19.38
N ARG A 31 10.75 33.95 -20.62
CA ARG A 31 10.72 35.14 -21.50
C ARG A 31 9.28 35.58 -21.80
N GLU A 32 8.37 34.63 -21.86
CA GLU A 32 6.94 34.79 -22.11
C GLU A 32 6.24 35.55 -20.97
N PHE A 33 6.86 35.63 -19.80
CA PHE A 33 6.40 36.37 -18.62
C PHE A 33 7.21 37.65 -18.35
N ALA A 34 8.03 38.12 -19.30
CA ALA A 34 8.89 39.30 -19.09
C ALA A 34 8.08 40.57 -18.73
N SER A 35 6.86 40.70 -19.24
CA SER A 35 5.93 41.80 -18.96
C SER A 35 4.97 41.53 -17.80
N GLU A 36 5.21 40.48 -17.01
CA GLU A 36 4.30 40.10 -15.92
C GLU A 36 4.15 41.22 -14.88
N GLN A 37 2.89 41.51 -14.56
CA GLN A 37 2.44 42.47 -13.56
C GLN A 37 2.20 41.75 -12.22
N PRO A 38 2.44 42.41 -11.07
CA PRO A 38 2.09 41.86 -9.77
C PRO A 38 0.60 41.52 -9.69
N ARG A 39 0.29 40.27 -9.32
CA ARG A 39 -1.07 39.77 -9.14
C ARG A 39 -1.44 39.77 -7.68
N GLN A 40 -2.57 40.40 -7.34
CA GLN A 40 -3.12 40.29 -5.99
C GLN A 40 -3.68 38.90 -5.73
N ILE A 41 -3.39 38.36 -4.54
CA ILE A 41 -4.01 37.14 -4.04
C ILE A 41 -5.43 37.48 -3.60
N VAL A 42 -6.42 36.79 -4.17
CA VAL A 42 -7.84 37.08 -3.93
C VAL A 42 -8.56 35.95 -3.18
N GLY A 43 -7.84 34.87 -2.87
CA GLY A 43 -8.42 33.75 -2.14
C GLY A 43 -7.39 32.67 -1.84
N VAL A 44 -7.71 31.87 -0.81
CA VAL A 44 -7.01 30.65 -0.45
C VAL A 44 -7.98 29.48 -0.61
N ALA A 45 -7.63 28.52 -1.45
CA ALA A 45 -8.36 27.28 -1.66
C ALA A 45 -7.80 26.17 -0.75
N SER A 46 -8.64 25.18 -0.43
CA SER A 46 -8.19 23.98 0.26
C SER A 46 -7.21 23.18 -0.60
N ASP A 47 -6.34 22.43 0.08
CA ASP A 47 -5.32 21.62 -0.55
C ASP A 47 -5.90 20.45 -1.36
N VAL A 48 -5.33 20.21 -2.54
CA VAL A 48 -5.66 19.07 -3.42
C VAL A 48 -4.42 18.20 -3.60
N ARG A 49 -4.60 16.88 -3.55
CA ARG A 49 -3.52 15.89 -3.76
C ARG A 49 -3.44 15.47 -5.23
N ASP A 50 -2.90 16.35 -6.07
CA ASP A 50 -2.72 16.14 -7.51
C ASP A 50 -1.51 15.23 -7.84
N GLY A 51 -0.44 15.30 -7.05
CA GLY A 51 0.76 14.47 -7.19
C GLY A 51 0.64 13.01 -6.73
N GLY A 52 -0.56 12.59 -6.31
CA GLY A 52 -0.87 11.24 -5.82
C GLY A 52 -1.33 11.23 -4.36
N LEU A 53 -2.16 10.25 -4.01
CA LEU A 53 -2.81 10.16 -2.69
C LEU A 53 -1.83 10.02 -1.52
N ASN A 54 -0.64 9.44 -1.76
CA ASN A 54 0.39 9.21 -0.75
C ASN A 54 1.42 10.34 -0.66
N ARG A 55 1.18 11.49 -1.32
CA ARG A 55 2.04 12.66 -1.24
C ARG A 55 1.31 13.80 -0.57
N ASP A 56 2.05 14.57 0.21
CA ASP A 56 1.51 15.80 0.77
C ASP A 56 1.19 16.79 -0.35
N PRO A 57 0.08 17.54 -0.22
CA PRO A 57 -0.27 18.59 -1.17
C PRO A 57 0.90 19.53 -1.39
N GLN A 58 1.20 19.82 -2.65
CA GLN A 58 2.26 20.76 -3.01
C GLN A 58 1.68 22.18 -3.07
N PRO A 59 2.51 23.21 -2.87
CA PRO A 59 2.12 24.58 -3.15
C PRO A 59 1.59 24.74 -4.58
N ALA A 60 0.37 25.23 -4.70
CA ALA A 60 -0.32 25.43 -5.96
C ALA A 60 -0.90 26.85 -6.04
N MET A 61 -0.92 27.37 -7.26
CA MET A 61 -1.58 28.64 -7.58
C MET A 61 -2.50 28.44 -8.78
N TYR A 62 -3.66 29.10 -8.73
CA TYR A 62 -4.68 29.09 -9.76
C TYR A 62 -4.80 30.48 -10.35
N VAL A 63 -4.39 30.60 -11.61
CA VAL A 63 -4.40 31.85 -12.36
C VAL A 63 -5.52 31.80 -13.40
N PRO A 64 -6.42 32.80 -13.46
CA PRO A 64 -7.41 32.85 -14.51
C PRO A 64 -6.74 32.87 -15.90
N GLN A 65 -7.12 31.94 -16.77
CA GLN A 65 -6.52 31.75 -18.10
C GLN A 65 -6.53 33.05 -18.93
N ALA A 66 -7.59 33.85 -18.82
CA ALA A 66 -7.74 35.13 -19.53
C ALA A 66 -6.70 36.20 -19.13
N GLN A 67 -5.95 35.99 -18.05
CA GLN A 67 -4.89 36.90 -17.60
C GLN A 67 -3.49 36.37 -17.91
N ILE A 68 -3.37 35.21 -18.57
CA ILE A 68 -2.09 34.64 -18.98
C ILE A 68 -1.75 35.22 -20.37
N PRO A 69 -0.53 35.75 -20.60
CA PRO A 69 -0.12 36.25 -21.90
C PRO A 69 -0.27 35.20 -23.01
N ASP A 70 -0.64 35.62 -24.22
CA ASP A 70 -0.86 34.71 -25.35
C ASP A 70 0.37 33.84 -25.67
N ALA A 71 1.57 34.41 -25.54
CA ALA A 71 2.82 33.67 -25.71
C ALA A 71 2.98 32.54 -24.68
N ALA A 72 2.63 32.80 -23.42
CA ALA A 72 2.65 31.79 -22.36
C ALA A 72 1.54 30.74 -22.56
N ASN A 73 0.36 31.14 -23.03
CA ASN A 73 -0.70 30.20 -23.40
C ASN A 73 -0.28 29.29 -24.55
N ALA A 74 0.31 29.84 -25.61
CA ALA A 74 0.81 29.04 -26.74
C ALA A 74 1.88 28.03 -26.31
N LEU A 75 2.74 28.41 -25.36
CA LEU A 75 3.72 27.51 -24.77
C LEU A 75 3.04 26.42 -23.91
N ASN A 76 2.10 26.80 -23.05
CA ASN A 76 1.38 25.85 -22.16
C ASN A 76 0.63 24.77 -22.96
N VAL A 77 -0.05 25.14 -24.04
CA VAL A 77 -0.78 24.17 -24.90
C VAL A 77 0.16 23.17 -25.57
N ARG A 78 1.44 23.53 -25.78
CA ARG A 78 2.47 22.62 -26.32
C ARG A 78 3.08 21.70 -25.27
N LEU A 79 3.21 22.19 -24.03
CA LEU A 79 3.85 21.47 -22.94
C LEU A 79 2.89 20.56 -22.17
N THR A 80 1.63 20.95 -22.07
CA THR A 80 0.63 20.27 -21.25
C THR A 80 -0.68 20.06 -22.02
N PRO A 81 -1.27 18.86 -21.95
CA PRO A 81 -2.55 18.60 -22.59
C PRO A 81 -3.67 19.39 -21.88
N ILE A 82 -4.61 19.91 -22.68
CA ILE A 82 -5.80 20.56 -22.14
C ILE A 82 -6.80 19.47 -21.74
N ALA A 83 -7.13 19.42 -20.45
CA ALA A 83 -8.15 18.52 -19.94
C ALA A 83 -9.54 19.19 -19.99
N TRP A 84 -10.51 18.48 -20.55
CA TRP A 84 -11.92 18.89 -20.54
C TRP A 84 -12.71 17.90 -19.69
N VAL A 85 -13.47 18.43 -18.73
CA VAL A 85 -14.33 17.61 -17.86
C VAL A 85 -15.77 17.81 -18.31
N VAL A 86 -16.40 16.73 -18.76
CA VAL A 86 -17.79 16.75 -19.23
C VAL A 86 -18.65 15.93 -18.28
N ARG A 87 -19.68 16.56 -17.72
CA ARG A 87 -20.68 15.86 -16.90
C ARG A 87 -21.80 15.34 -17.80
N THR A 88 -22.02 14.03 -17.78
CA THR A 88 -23.10 13.37 -18.53
C THR A 88 -23.93 12.46 -17.62
N ARG A 89 -25.18 12.20 -18.01
CA ARG A 89 -26.08 11.21 -17.36
C ARG A 89 -26.04 9.85 -18.06
N MET A 90 -25.42 9.76 -19.23
CA MET A 90 -25.25 8.51 -19.98
C MET A 90 -23.95 7.80 -19.56
N SER A 91 -23.74 6.57 -20.04
CA SER A 91 -22.42 5.93 -19.95
C SER A 91 -21.34 6.87 -20.53
N PRO A 92 -20.26 7.17 -19.79
CA PRO A 92 -19.23 8.13 -20.21
C PRO A 92 -18.66 7.84 -21.60
N TYR A 93 -18.47 6.55 -21.92
CA TYR A 93 -17.96 6.11 -23.21
C TYR A 93 -18.98 6.22 -24.34
N ALA A 94 -20.28 6.15 -24.06
CA ALA A 94 -21.31 6.33 -25.08
C ALA A 94 -21.39 7.77 -25.58
N ALA A 95 -21.10 8.76 -24.72
CA ALA A 95 -21.05 10.17 -25.10
C ALA A 95 -19.70 10.58 -25.75
N SER A 96 -18.68 9.73 -25.65
CA SER A 96 -17.30 10.10 -26.00
C SER A 96 -17.13 10.50 -27.46
N ALA A 97 -17.63 9.71 -28.40
CA ALA A 97 -17.45 9.95 -29.84
C ALA A 97 -18.08 11.28 -30.28
N THR A 98 -19.29 11.58 -29.81
CA THR A 98 -19.97 12.85 -30.11
C THR A 98 -19.21 14.04 -29.53
N VAL A 99 -18.76 13.94 -28.28
CA VAL A 99 -17.99 15.01 -27.63
C VAL A 99 -16.64 15.22 -28.34
N GLN A 100 -15.96 14.13 -28.71
CA GLN A 100 -14.70 14.20 -29.46
C GLN A 100 -14.88 14.88 -30.81
N GLU A 101 -15.92 14.53 -31.56
CA GLU A 101 -16.19 15.12 -32.87
C GLU A 101 -16.49 16.61 -32.75
N GLN A 102 -17.33 17.01 -31.80
CA GLN A 102 -17.62 18.43 -31.55
C GLN A 102 -16.38 19.21 -31.11
N LEU A 103 -15.55 18.63 -30.24
CA LEU A 103 -14.27 19.25 -29.84
C LEU A 103 -13.33 19.40 -31.02
N ARG A 104 -13.22 18.38 -31.88
CA ARG A 104 -12.39 18.44 -33.10
C ARG A 104 -12.87 19.53 -34.05
N GLN A 105 -14.18 19.67 -34.26
CA GLN A 105 -14.74 20.71 -35.14
C GLN A 105 -14.50 22.13 -34.62
N VAL A 106 -14.59 22.32 -33.30
CA VAL A 106 -14.41 23.66 -32.69
C VAL A 106 -12.94 24.02 -32.53
N THR A 107 -12.08 23.06 -32.14
CA THR A 107 -10.69 23.35 -31.75
C THR A 107 -9.66 22.97 -32.80
N GLY A 108 -9.99 22.05 -33.72
CA GLY A 108 -9.03 21.44 -34.64
C GLY A 108 -8.00 20.50 -33.97
N LEU A 109 -8.08 20.30 -32.65
CA LEU A 109 -7.11 19.50 -31.89
C LEU A 109 -7.56 18.02 -31.81
N PRO A 110 -6.63 17.06 -31.93
CA PRO A 110 -6.95 15.65 -31.76
C PRO A 110 -7.21 15.34 -30.28
N VAL A 111 -8.40 14.80 -29.99
CA VAL A 111 -8.68 14.20 -28.68
C VAL A 111 -8.06 12.81 -28.63
N SER A 112 -7.03 12.64 -27.80
CA SER A 112 -6.22 11.42 -27.72
C SER A 112 -6.54 10.52 -26.52
N ASP A 113 -7.10 11.08 -25.44
CA ASP A 113 -7.21 10.35 -24.17
C ASP A 113 -8.56 10.61 -23.51
N VAL A 114 -9.57 9.83 -23.88
CA VAL A 114 -10.88 9.87 -23.22
C VAL A 114 -10.92 8.85 -22.11
N ARG A 115 -11.26 9.32 -20.91
CA ARG A 115 -11.35 8.51 -19.71
C ARG A 115 -12.59 8.90 -18.92
N SER A 116 -13.22 7.90 -18.30
CA SER A 116 -14.21 8.15 -17.26
C SER A 116 -13.52 8.64 -15.98
N MET A 117 -14.26 9.32 -15.10
CA MET A 117 -13.70 9.70 -13.80
C MET A 117 -13.38 8.47 -12.94
N GLU A 118 -14.13 7.38 -13.12
CA GLU A 118 -13.85 6.08 -12.51
C GLU A 118 -12.48 5.54 -12.94
N ASP A 119 -12.13 5.66 -14.23
CA ASP A 119 -10.83 5.21 -14.74
C ASP A 119 -9.67 6.12 -14.32
N VAL A 120 -9.93 7.41 -14.15
CA VAL A 120 -8.95 8.34 -13.56
C VAL A 120 -8.65 7.92 -12.12
N VAL A 121 -9.68 7.66 -11.32
CA VAL A 121 -9.53 7.22 -9.92
C VAL A 121 -8.84 5.86 -9.84
N SER A 122 -9.24 4.89 -10.66
CA SER A 122 -8.66 3.54 -10.66
C SER A 122 -7.17 3.55 -11.01
N ARG A 123 -6.77 4.37 -11.99
CA ARG A 123 -5.35 4.52 -12.36
C ARG A 123 -4.53 5.17 -11.25
N SER A 124 -5.09 6.13 -10.50
CA SER A 124 -4.40 6.75 -9.36
C SER A 124 -4.03 5.75 -8.26
N VAL A 125 -4.75 4.63 -8.14
CA VAL A 125 -4.48 3.56 -7.14
C VAL A 125 -3.84 2.30 -7.74
N SER A 126 -3.80 2.16 -9.07
CA SER A 126 -3.32 0.95 -9.77
C SER A 126 -1.92 0.50 -9.36
N ARG A 127 -0.96 1.43 -9.27
CA ARG A 127 0.43 1.12 -8.84
C ARG A 127 0.47 0.57 -7.42
N GLN A 128 -0.36 1.10 -6.54
CA GLN A 128 -0.46 0.63 -5.15
C GLN A 128 -1.12 -0.75 -5.07
N GLN A 129 -2.15 -1.00 -5.88
CA GLN A 129 -2.79 -2.32 -5.99
C GLN A 129 -1.83 -3.39 -6.52
N PHE A 130 -1.03 -3.06 -7.55
CA PHE A 130 -0.04 -4.00 -8.09
C PHE A 130 1.03 -4.38 -7.06
N ASN A 131 1.57 -3.39 -6.34
CA ASN A 131 2.53 -3.64 -5.26
C ASN A 131 1.90 -4.46 -4.12
N MET A 132 0.66 -4.18 -3.75
CA MET A 132 -0.08 -4.94 -2.75
C MET A 132 -0.27 -6.40 -3.18
N LEU A 133 -0.60 -6.65 -4.46
CA LEU A 133 -0.75 -7.99 -5.01
C LEU A 133 0.57 -8.76 -4.97
N LEU A 134 1.68 -8.15 -5.40
CA LEU A 134 3.01 -8.78 -5.32
C LEU A 134 3.40 -9.12 -3.88
N MET A 135 3.19 -8.19 -2.94
CA MET A 135 3.47 -8.43 -1.52
C MET A 135 2.58 -9.54 -0.96
N THR A 136 1.32 -9.62 -1.39
CA THR A 136 0.39 -10.70 -0.99
C THR A 136 0.87 -12.07 -1.50
N VAL A 137 1.33 -12.14 -2.75
CA VAL A 137 1.88 -13.38 -3.33
C VAL A 137 3.16 -13.82 -2.60
N PHE A 138 4.08 -12.90 -2.32
CA PHE A 138 5.29 -13.23 -1.56
C PHE A 138 4.99 -13.62 -0.10
N ALA A 139 4.10 -12.88 0.58
CA ALA A 139 3.70 -13.20 1.94
C ALA A 139 3.02 -14.57 2.03
N SER A 140 2.11 -14.89 1.10
CA SER A 140 1.45 -16.21 1.06
C SER A 140 2.43 -17.34 0.78
N SER A 141 3.40 -17.12 -0.11
CA SER A 141 4.45 -18.10 -0.42
C SER A 141 5.39 -18.32 0.77
N ALA A 142 5.81 -17.25 1.46
CA ALA A 142 6.61 -17.34 2.69
C ALA A 142 5.84 -18.07 3.81
N LEU A 143 4.54 -17.81 3.94
CA LEU A 143 3.67 -18.49 4.90
C LEU A 143 3.56 -19.99 4.61
N LEU A 144 3.38 -20.37 3.35
CA LEU A 144 3.34 -21.77 2.92
C LEU A 144 4.67 -22.47 3.21
N LEU A 145 5.80 -21.85 2.86
CA LEU A 145 7.13 -22.38 3.16
C LEU A 145 7.36 -22.55 4.66
N ALA A 146 6.94 -21.58 5.48
CA ALA A 146 7.01 -21.68 6.93
C ALA A 146 6.15 -22.84 7.46
N ALA A 147 4.94 -23.02 6.94
CA ALA A 147 4.05 -24.11 7.32
C ALA A 147 4.66 -25.49 6.99
N ILE A 148 5.21 -25.63 5.78
CA ILE A 148 5.89 -26.85 5.33
C ILE A 148 7.12 -27.13 6.21
N GLY A 149 7.92 -26.12 6.52
CA GLY A 149 9.10 -26.25 7.37
C GLY A 149 8.76 -26.69 8.80
N ILE A 150 7.73 -26.09 9.41
CA ILE A 150 7.24 -26.48 10.74
C ILE A 150 6.74 -27.93 10.71
N TYR A 151 5.95 -28.30 9.70
CA TYR A 151 5.46 -29.66 9.53
C TYR A 151 6.62 -30.67 9.41
N GLY A 152 7.60 -30.39 8.54
CA GLY A 152 8.75 -31.26 8.31
C GLY A 152 9.61 -31.44 9.56
N LEU A 153 9.93 -30.35 10.26
CA LEU A 153 10.70 -30.39 11.50
C LEU A 153 9.96 -31.18 12.60
N MET A 154 8.64 -30.99 12.72
CA MET A 154 7.84 -31.70 13.72
C MET A 154 7.63 -33.16 13.36
N ALA A 155 7.41 -33.49 12.09
CA ALA A 155 7.30 -34.88 11.64
C ALA A 155 8.61 -35.63 11.93
N TYR A 156 9.76 -35.03 11.59
CA TYR A 156 11.07 -35.59 11.90
C TYR A 156 11.29 -35.77 13.41
N SER A 157 10.95 -34.76 14.22
CA SER A 157 11.07 -34.84 15.68
C SER A 157 10.16 -35.90 16.30
N VAL A 158 9.00 -36.18 15.71
CA VAL A 158 8.09 -37.24 16.16
C VAL A 158 8.66 -38.60 15.79
N GLU A 159 9.13 -38.77 14.54
CA GLU A 159 9.75 -40.02 14.07
C GLU A 159 10.94 -40.42 14.95
N GLN A 160 11.84 -39.48 15.25
CA GLN A 160 13.01 -39.72 16.10
C GLN A 160 12.65 -40.09 17.55
N ARG A 161 11.43 -39.77 18.01
CA ARG A 161 10.93 -40.05 19.37
C ARG A 161 9.87 -41.15 19.41
N THR A 162 9.66 -41.86 18.30
CA THR A 162 8.63 -42.90 18.20
C THR A 162 8.83 -44.01 19.24
N GLN A 163 10.07 -44.41 19.52
CA GLN A 163 10.37 -45.40 20.57
C GLN A 163 9.97 -44.92 21.98
N GLU A 164 10.33 -43.70 22.37
CA GLU A 164 9.95 -43.13 23.68
C GLU A 164 8.42 -42.99 23.81
N ILE A 165 7.76 -42.56 22.73
CA ILE A 165 6.31 -42.41 22.65
C ILE A 165 5.63 -43.78 22.77
N GLY A 166 6.15 -44.79 22.07
CA GLY A 166 5.67 -46.17 22.12
C GLY A 166 5.80 -46.81 23.50
N ILE A 167 6.95 -46.62 24.19
CA ILE A 167 7.16 -47.10 25.56
C ILE A 167 6.16 -46.43 26.52
N ARG A 168 5.93 -45.13 26.42
CA ARG A 168 4.94 -44.43 27.26
C ARG A 168 3.52 -44.93 27.03
N LEU A 169 3.12 -45.14 25.78
CA LEU A 169 1.82 -45.71 25.42
C LEU A 169 1.66 -47.14 25.97
N ALA A 170 2.71 -47.98 25.88
CA ALA A 170 2.71 -49.34 26.42
C ALA A 170 2.62 -49.36 27.96
N LEU A 171 3.14 -48.34 28.64
CA LEU A 171 3.00 -48.13 30.09
C LEU A 171 1.62 -47.54 30.48
N GLY A 172 0.70 -47.37 29.54
CA GLY A 172 -0.67 -46.88 29.79
C GLY A 172 -0.82 -45.35 29.77
N ALA A 173 0.16 -44.60 29.24
CA ALA A 173 0.04 -43.16 29.14
C ALA A 173 -1.14 -42.74 28.24
N ASN A 174 -1.88 -41.73 28.69
CA ASN A 174 -3.01 -41.21 27.94
C ASN A 174 -2.52 -40.57 26.62
N THR A 175 -3.16 -40.94 25.51
CA THR A 175 -2.91 -40.38 24.17
C THR A 175 -3.01 -38.85 24.13
N GLY A 176 -3.84 -38.26 25.00
CA GLY A 176 -3.97 -36.81 25.18
C GLY A 176 -2.69 -36.14 25.70
N ASP A 177 -1.95 -36.79 26.59
CA ASP A 177 -0.73 -36.24 27.20
C ASP A 177 0.43 -36.22 26.20
N VAL A 178 0.55 -37.27 25.40
CA VAL A 178 1.52 -37.34 24.29
C VAL A 178 1.23 -36.24 23.26
N ARG A 179 -0.04 -36.08 22.85
CA ARG A 179 -0.45 -35.03 21.91
C ARG A 179 -0.12 -33.64 22.46
N ARG A 180 -0.44 -33.37 23.73
CA ARG A 180 -0.19 -32.07 24.37
C ARG A 180 1.30 -31.77 24.49
N MET A 181 2.12 -32.78 24.74
CA MET A 181 3.58 -32.64 24.78
C MET A 181 4.15 -32.21 23.43
N VAL A 182 3.78 -32.91 22.35
CA VAL A 182 4.24 -32.58 20.98
C VAL A 182 3.78 -31.19 20.57
N ILE A 183 2.52 -30.85 20.83
CA ILE A 183 1.98 -29.51 20.55
C ILE A 183 2.74 -28.44 21.34
N ARG A 184 2.98 -28.64 22.64
CA ARG A 184 3.70 -27.67 23.48
C ARG A 184 5.13 -27.45 22.97
N GLN A 185 5.80 -28.50 22.53
CA GLN A 185 7.16 -28.40 22.02
C GLN A 185 7.23 -27.64 20.70
N GLY A 186 6.34 -27.96 19.75
CA GLY A 186 6.24 -27.23 18.47
C GLY A 186 5.81 -25.78 18.65
N MET A 187 4.79 -25.52 19.49
CA MET A 187 4.33 -24.17 19.77
C MET A 187 5.36 -23.32 20.50
N ARG A 188 6.24 -23.90 21.34
CA ARG A 188 7.32 -23.15 21.99
C ARG A 188 8.29 -22.57 20.96
N LEU A 189 8.67 -23.35 19.95
CA LEU A 189 9.52 -22.86 18.84
C LEU A 189 8.80 -21.76 18.04
N ALA A 190 7.51 -21.95 17.74
CA ALA A 190 6.71 -20.96 17.02
C ALA A 190 6.60 -19.63 17.79
N VAL A 191 6.35 -19.68 19.10
CA VAL A 191 6.28 -18.49 19.96
C VAL A 191 7.63 -17.75 20.00
N VAL A 192 8.75 -18.47 20.15
CA VAL A 192 10.08 -17.84 20.11
C VAL A 192 10.32 -17.15 18.76
N GLY A 193 10.01 -17.82 17.65
CA GLY A 193 10.10 -17.24 16.32
C GLY A 193 9.22 -16.00 16.14
N LEU A 194 7.97 -16.04 16.64
CA LEU A 194 7.04 -14.90 16.63
C LEU A 194 7.57 -13.70 17.40
N VAL A 195 8.11 -13.92 18.60
CA VAL A 195 8.67 -12.84 19.43
C VAL A 195 9.87 -12.19 18.75
N ILE A 196 10.80 -13.00 18.22
CA ILE A 196 11.97 -12.50 17.49
C ILE A 196 11.56 -11.76 16.22
N GLY A 197 10.61 -12.31 15.46
CA GLY A 197 10.07 -11.70 14.24
C GLY A 197 9.41 -10.36 14.51
N LEU A 198 8.57 -10.26 15.55
CA LEU A 198 7.93 -9.02 15.98
C LEU A 198 8.94 -7.96 16.42
N ALA A 199 9.93 -8.34 17.24
CA ALA A 199 10.98 -7.43 17.67
C ALA A 199 11.80 -6.91 16.48
N SER A 200 12.17 -7.80 15.56
CA SER A 200 12.92 -7.46 14.35
C SER A 200 12.11 -6.56 13.41
N SER A 201 10.82 -6.87 13.22
CA SER A 201 9.89 -6.08 12.42
C SER A 201 9.74 -4.66 12.98
N PHE A 202 9.58 -4.51 14.29
CA PHE A 202 9.48 -3.20 14.93
C PHE A 202 10.77 -2.38 14.78
N GLY A 203 11.94 -3.03 14.92
CA GLY A 203 13.24 -2.41 14.70
C GLY A 203 13.41 -1.90 13.27
N LEU A 204 13.15 -2.77 12.29
CA LEU A 204 13.28 -2.43 10.87
C LEU A 204 12.27 -1.38 10.42
N ALA A 205 11.02 -1.47 10.87
CA ALA A 205 9.98 -0.48 10.57
C ALA A 205 10.40 0.93 11.02
N ARG A 206 11.07 1.03 12.18
CA ARG A 206 11.60 2.31 12.68
C ARG A 206 12.74 2.84 11.81
N VAL A 207 13.65 1.97 11.36
CA VAL A 207 14.77 2.38 10.49
C VAL A 207 14.26 2.85 9.13
N ILE A 208 13.32 2.12 8.53
CA ILE A 208 12.73 2.47 7.24
C ILE A 208 11.92 3.77 7.32
N ALA A 209 11.17 3.99 8.41
CA ALA A 209 10.42 5.22 8.62
C ALA A 209 11.32 6.46 8.68
N ASN A 210 12.56 6.32 9.14
CA ASN A 210 13.53 7.43 9.14
C ASN A 210 14.07 7.72 7.74
N LEU A 211 13.98 6.77 6.80
CA LEU A 211 14.45 6.92 5.42
C LEU A 211 13.33 7.37 4.46
N LEU A 212 12.06 7.04 4.75
CA LEU A 212 10.90 7.42 3.96
C LEU A 212 10.02 8.43 4.73
N PHE A 213 10.02 9.69 4.29
CA PHE A 213 9.11 10.71 4.79
C PHE A 213 7.64 10.32 4.53
N GLY A 214 6.80 10.38 5.57
CA GLY A 214 5.34 10.29 5.45
C GLY A 214 4.72 8.89 5.55
N VAL A 215 5.49 7.83 5.84
CA VAL A 215 4.92 6.49 6.05
C VAL A 215 4.66 6.26 7.53
N THR A 216 3.40 6.18 7.94
CA THR A 216 3.02 5.80 9.31
C THR A 216 3.34 4.32 9.52
N PRO A 217 4.39 3.95 10.28
CA PRO A 217 4.96 2.61 10.23
C PRO A 217 4.29 1.62 11.18
N ARG A 218 3.17 2.00 11.82
CA ARG A 218 2.56 1.26 12.93
C ARG A 218 1.05 1.20 12.81
N ASP A 219 0.56 0.32 11.97
CA ASP A 219 -0.85 -0.06 11.98
C ASP A 219 -1.09 -1.15 13.05
N PRO A 220 -1.85 -0.87 14.12
CA PRO A 220 -2.15 -1.84 15.18
C PRO A 220 -2.82 -3.11 14.65
N LEU A 221 -3.60 -3.00 13.57
CA LEU A 221 -4.28 -4.13 12.96
C LEU A 221 -3.28 -5.12 12.36
N VAL A 222 -2.25 -4.64 11.69
CA VAL A 222 -1.21 -5.51 11.08
C VAL A 222 -0.37 -6.19 12.16
N PHE A 223 0.00 -5.45 13.20
CA PHE A 223 0.79 -5.98 14.33
C PHE A 223 0.03 -6.97 15.23
N THR A 224 -1.30 -7.08 15.08
CA THR A 224 -2.13 -8.05 15.82
C THR A 224 -2.59 -9.19 14.92
N ALA A 225 -3.09 -8.89 13.72
CA ALA A 225 -3.61 -9.89 12.80
C ALA A 225 -2.50 -10.80 12.24
N ALA A 226 -1.33 -10.28 11.89
CA ALA A 226 -0.26 -11.09 11.31
C ALA A 226 0.30 -12.14 12.30
N PRO A 227 0.61 -11.81 13.57
CA PRO A 227 1.02 -12.81 14.55
C PRO A 227 -0.06 -13.85 14.85
N LEU A 228 -1.33 -13.46 14.91
CA LEU A 228 -2.44 -14.39 15.10
C LEU A 228 -2.56 -15.38 13.94
N LEU A 229 -2.44 -14.89 12.71
CA LEU A 229 -2.47 -15.73 11.51
C LEU A 229 -1.27 -16.68 11.47
N LEU A 230 -0.06 -16.19 11.76
CA LEU A 230 1.14 -17.02 11.86
C LEU A 230 1.01 -18.07 12.97
N ALA A 231 0.45 -17.72 14.13
CA ALA A 231 0.20 -18.65 15.22
C ALA A 231 -0.81 -19.73 14.83
N ALA A 232 -1.88 -19.37 14.11
CA ALA A 232 -2.86 -20.32 13.61
C ALA A 232 -2.23 -21.30 12.60
N VAL A 233 -1.41 -20.81 11.67
CA VAL A 233 -0.71 -21.65 10.69
C VAL A 233 0.31 -22.57 11.37
N ALA A 234 1.09 -22.06 12.32
CA ALA A 234 2.01 -22.87 13.11
C ALA A 234 1.26 -23.96 13.89
N PHE A 235 0.12 -23.62 14.51
CA PHE A 235 -0.71 -24.58 15.22
C PHE A 235 -1.21 -25.70 14.29
N ILE A 236 -1.71 -25.36 13.10
CA ILE A 236 -2.13 -26.35 12.09
C ILE A 236 -0.96 -27.25 11.68
N GLY A 237 0.21 -26.66 11.40
CA GLY A 237 1.42 -27.38 11.01
C GLY A 237 1.92 -28.36 12.08
N VAL A 238 1.77 -28.02 13.37
CA VAL A 238 2.13 -28.88 14.51
C VAL A 238 1.04 -29.92 14.83
N TYR A 239 -0.23 -29.57 14.62
CA TYR A 239 -1.38 -30.42 14.99
C TYR A 239 -1.45 -31.69 14.14
N LEU A 240 -1.16 -31.61 12.83
CA LEU A 240 -1.16 -32.77 11.94
C LEU A 240 -0.18 -33.88 12.39
N PRO A 241 1.14 -33.62 12.58
CA PRO A 241 2.08 -34.63 13.03
C PRO A 241 1.80 -35.08 14.47
N ALA A 242 1.33 -34.20 15.36
CA ALA A 242 0.91 -34.61 16.71
C ALA A 242 -0.26 -35.61 16.69
N ARG A 243 -1.20 -35.47 15.74
CA ARG A 243 -2.29 -36.42 15.54
C ARG A 243 -1.81 -37.74 14.93
N ARG A 244 -0.79 -37.70 14.05
CA ARG A 244 -0.15 -38.90 13.51
C ARG A 244 0.61 -39.68 14.59
N ALA A 245 1.35 -39.01 15.46
CA ALA A 245 2.12 -39.62 16.56
C ALA A 245 1.27 -40.54 17.46
N VAL A 246 0.01 -40.17 17.69
CA VAL A 246 -0.94 -40.90 18.54
C VAL A 246 -1.60 -42.08 17.82
N ARG A 247 -1.59 -42.08 16.48
CA ARG A 247 -2.15 -43.16 15.65
C ARG A 247 -1.13 -44.23 15.28
N VAL A 248 0.13 -44.08 15.67
CA VAL A 248 1.14 -45.13 15.47
C VAL A 248 0.78 -46.29 16.38
N ASP A 249 0.47 -47.44 15.77
CA ASP A 249 0.06 -48.64 16.47
C ASP A 249 1.25 -49.19 17.29
N PRO A 250 1.15 -49.30 18.63
CA PRO A 250 2.27 -49.70 19.49
C PRO A 250 2.86 -51.08 19.13
N VAL A 251 2.07 -51.93 18.48
CA VAL A 251 2.51 -53.26 18.01
C VAL A 251 3.45 -53.15 16.79
N ILE A 252 3.33 -52.12 15.96
CA ILE A 252 4.23 -51.87 14.83
C ILE A 252 5.53 -51.22 15.30
N ALA A 253 5.47 -50.34 16.31
CA ALA A 253 6.66 -49.66 16.86
C ALA A 253 7.66 -50.61 17.55
N LEU A 254 7.20 -51.78 18.03
CA LEU A 254 8.04 -52.83 18.63
C LEU A 254 8.55 -53.87 17.63
N ARG A 255 8.04 -53.87 16.39
CA ARG A 255 8.42 -54.81 15.31
C ARG A 255 9.34 -54.21 14.26
N ALA A 256 9.60 -52.90 14.32
CA ALA A 256 10.63 -52.25 13.50
C ALA A 256 12.01 -52.52 14.11
N GLU A 257 12.51 -53.74 13.89
CA GLU A 257 13.95 -54.01 13.73
C GLU A 257 14.32 -53.86 12.25
#